data_AF-A0A9D6VBG5-F1
#
_entry.id   AF-A0A9D6VBG5-F1
#
_cell.length_a   1.000
_cell.length_b   1.000
_cell.length_c   1.000
_cell.angle_alpha   90.00
_cell.angle_beta   90.00
_cell.angle_gamma   90.00
#
_symmetry.space_group_name_H-M   'P 1'
#
loop_
_entity.id
_entity.type
_entity.pdbx_description
1 polymer ?
#
loop_
_entity_poly.entity_id
_entity_poly.type
_entity_poly.pdbx_seq_one_letter_code
_entity_poly.pdbx_strand_id
1 'polypeptide(L)' 'MKAGAAAFILTSGDLQGEEMAQIFVKALPRITRFLKNHAKPFIAKITKDGSVSLLFQ' A
#
# COMPACT_ATOMS: atom_id res chain seq x y z
N MET A 1 -12.83 11.14 -16.59
CA MET A 1 -12.91 9.84 -15.88
C MET A 1 -11.99 9.91 -14.66
N LYS A 2 -12.52 10.01 -13.43
CA LYS A 2 -11.68 9.81 -12.23
C LYS A 2 -11.34 8.32 -12.20
N ALA A 3 -10.09 7.95 -12.46
CA ALA A 3 -9.66 6.56 -12.40
C ALA A 3 -10.01 6.03 -10.99
N GLY A 4 -10.93 5.06 -10.89
CA GLY A 4 -11.36 4.44 -9.63
C GLY A 4 -10.27 3.55 -9.03
N ALA A 5 -9.02 4.03 -9.03
CA ALA A 5 -7.83 3.29 -8.65
C ALA A 5 -7.65 3.34 -7.12
N ALA A 6 -7.27 2.19 -6.57
CA ALA A 6 -6.69 2.08 -5.24
C ALA A 6 -5.19 1.86 -5.43
N ALA A 7 -4.38 2.89 -5.25
CA ALA A 7 -2.94 2.82 -5.41
C ALA A 7 -2.26 2.57 -4.05
N PHE A 8 -1.27 1.69 -4.05
CA PHE A 8 -0.42 1.42 -2.90
C PHE A 8 1.04 1.63 -3.30
N ILE A 9 1.76 2.46 -2.56
CA ILE A 9 3.16 2.78 -2.86
C ILE A 9 4.06 2.40 -1.68
N LEU A 10 5.18 1.73 -1.95
CA LEU A 10 6.21 1.48 -0.94
C LEU A 10 7.05 2.75 -0.80
N THR A 11 7.06 3.37 0.40
CA THR A 11 7.78 4.65 0.62
C THR A 11 9.19 4.46 1.16
N SER A 12 9.72 3.24 1.18
CA SER A 12 11.06 2.93 1.67
C SER A 12 12.02 2.80 0.48
N GLY A 13 13.13 3.54 0.48
CA GLY A 13 14.21 3.43 -0.50
C GLY A 13 15.27 2.39 -0.11
N ASP A 14 16.24 2.16 -1.00
CA ASP A 14 17.43 1.31 -0.79
C ASP A 14 17.13 -0.13 -0.34
N LEU A 15 16.08 -0.72 -0.91
CA LEU A 15 15.69 -2.11 -0.66
C LEU A 15 16.02 -3.00 -1.86
N GLN A 16 16.50 -4.20 -1.57
CA GLN A 16 16.64 -5.24 -2.59
C GLN A 16 15.25 -5.76 -3.02
N GLY A 17 15.19 -6.35 -4.22
CA GLY A 17 13.94 -6.90 -4.77
C GLY A 17 13.24 -7.89 -3.84
N GLU A 18 14.02 -8.74 -3.19
CA GLU A 18 13.50 -9.72 -2.23
C GLU A 18 12.93 -9.06 -0.97
N GLU A 19 13.61 -8.05 -0.42
CA GLU A 19 13.10 -7.28 0.71
C GLU A 19 11.79 -6.58 0.37
N MET A 20 11.70 -5.97 -0.82
CA MET A 20 10.45 -5.36 -1.30
C MET A 20 9.32 -6.38 -1.37
N ALA A 21 9.58 -7.56 -1.96
CA ALA A 21 8.58 -8.63 -2.06
C ALA A 21 8.08 -9.08 -0.69
N GLN A 22 8.98 -9.30 0.27
CA GLN A 22 8.63 -9.69 1.64
C GLN A 22 7.76 -8.63 2.34
N ILE A 23 8.05 -7.34 2.13
CA ILE A 23 7.23 -6.24 2.66
C ILE A 23 5.82 -6.28 2.09
N PHE A 24 5.67 -6.46 0.78
CA PHE A 24 4.35 -6.55 0.15
C PHE A 24 3.57 -7.77 0.64
N VAL A 25 4.21 -8.95 0.73
CA VAL A 25 3.57 -10.16 1.26
C VAL A 25 3.08 -9.94 2.70
N LYS A 26 3.91 -9.33 3.56
CA LYS A 26 3.53 -8.99 4.94
C LYS A 26 2.39 -7.97 5.00
N ALA A 27 2.29 -7.06 4.03
CA ALA A 27 1.27 -6.02 3.97
C ALA A 27 -0.09 -6.53 3.43
N LEU A 28 -0.17 -7.67 2.75
CA LEU A 28 -1.39 -8.19 2.11
C LEU A 28 -2.65 -8.21 3.01
N PRO A 29 -2.59 -8.67 4.28
CA PRO A 29 -3.77 -8.64 5.15
C PRO A 29 -4.26 -7.22 5.43
N ARG A 30 -3.33 -6.27 5.58
CA ARG A 30 -3.63 -4.85 5.84
C ARG A 30 -4.15 -4.16 4.58
N ILE A 31 -3.59 -4.45 3.41
CA ILE A 31 -4.11 -3.98 2.10
C ILE A 31 -5.57 -4.41 1.93
N THR A 32 -5.86 -5.69 2.20
CA THR A 32 -7.21 -6.24 2.11
C THR A 32 -8.19 -5.53 3.04
N ARG A 33 -7.78 -5.28 4.29
CA ARG A 33 -8.58 -4.50 5.24
C ARG A 33 -8.76 -3.05 4.79
N PHE A 34 -7.71 -2.44 4.25
CA PHE A 34 -7.75 -1.05 3.79
C PHE A 34 -8.76 -0.85 2.66
N LEU A 35 -8.76 -1.77 1.68
CA LEU A 35 -9.70 -1.78 0.55
C LEU A 35 -11.18 -1.88 0.98
N LYS A 36 -11.46 -2.58 2.08
CA LYS A 36 -12.84 -2.68 2.62
C LYS A 36 -13.29 -1.42 3.33
N ASN A 37 -12.34 -0.64 3.88
CA ASN A 37 -12.64 0.48 4.77
C ASN A 37 -12.51 1.85 4.10
N HIS A 38 -11.96 1.94 2.88
CA HIS A 38 -11.75 3.20 2.18
C HIS A 38 -12.37 3.15 0.78
N ALA A 39 -13.21 4.15 0.49
CA ALA A 39 -13.75 4.34 -0.84
C ALA A 39 -12.65 4.83 -1.80
N LYS A 40 -12.69 4.33 -3.03
CA LYS A 40 -11.79 4.77 -4.10
C LYS A 40 -12.27 6.11 -4.68
N PRO A 41 -11.38 6.93 -5.30
CA PRO A 41 -9.94 6.71 -5.46
C PRO A 41 -9.13 7.04 -4.21
N PHE A 42 -7.98 6.39 -4.04
CA PHE A 42 -7.01 6.78 -3.01
C PHE A 42 -5.58 6.37 -3.39
N ILE A 43 -4.61 7.01 -2.73
CA ILE A 43 -3.21 6.57 -2.66
C ILE A 43 -2.91 6.26 -1.20
N ALA A 44 -2.45 5.05 -0.93
CA ALA A 44 -1.98 4.60 0.38
C ALA A 44 -0.48 4.31 0.33
N LYS A 45 0.22 4.57 1.43
CA LYS A 45 1.63 4.20 1.58
C LYS A 45 1.77 2.89 2.35
N ILE A 46 2.78 2.12 1.96
CA ILE A 46 3.29 0.95 2.66
C ILE A 46 4.67 1.29 3.20
N THR A 47 4.88 1.08 4.49
CA THR A 47 6.18 1.27 5.17
C THR A 47 6.97 -0.04 5.25
N LYS A 48 8.27 0.01 5.58
CA LYS A 48 9.16 -1.16 5.66
C LYS A 48 8.68 -2.29 6.58
N ASP A 49 7.89 -1.97 7.61
CA ASP A 49 7.29 -2.95 8.51
C ASP A 49 5.98 -3.58 7.97
N GLY A 50 5.56 -3.17 6.76
CA GLY A 50 4.32 -3.58 6.09
C GLY A 50 3.08 -2.82 6.57
N SER A 51 3.22 -1.72 7.31
CA SER A 51 2.06 -0.92 7.75
C SER A 51 1.47 -0.13 6.58
N VAL A 52 0.15 0.04 6.58
CA VAL A 52 -0.61 0.67 5.48
C VAL A 52 -1.36 1.87 6.03
N SER A 53 -1.19 3.04 5.41
CA SER A 53 -1.88 4.27 5.81
C SER A 53 -2.22 5.14 4.61
N LEU A 54 -3.27 5.95 4.75
CA LEU A 54 -3.70 6.86 3.69
C LEU A 54 -2.64 7.95 3.46
N LEU A 55 -2.35 8.22 2.19
CA LEU A 55 -1.48 9.32 1.77
C LEU A 55 -2.28 10.44 1.10
N PHE A 56 -3.25 10.07 0.25
CA PHE A 56 -4.15 11.00 -0.43
C PHE A 56 -5.49 10.32 -0.75
N GLN A 57 -6.59 11.06 -0.72
CA GLN A 57 -7.93 10.59 -1.08
C GLN A 57 -8.70 11.68 -1.84
#